data_AF-A0A815F5N5-F1
#
_entry.id   AF-A0A815F5N5-F1
#
_cell.length_a   1.000
_cell.length_b   1.000
_cell.length_c   1.000
_cell.angle_alpha   90.00
_cell.angle_beta   90.00
_cell.angle_gamma   90.00
#
_symmetry.space_group_name_H-M   'P 1'
#
loop_
_entity.id
_entity.type
_entity.pdbx_description
1 polymer ?
#
loop_
_entity_poly.entity_id
_entity_poly.type
_entity_poly.pdbx_seq_one_letter_code
_entity_poly.pdbx_strand_id
1 'polypeptide(L)'
;MAEKVFDLLDEMEIKPGSFTLAILFKACAELANDRAIKIGRKLLDEMPENYRNDVVVLNSAMYMLMKFGDIQSAERIFRSIKAKGANIYGALMNGYNLNGESWKCFKIF
;
A
#
# COMPACT_ATOMS: atom_id res chain seq x y z
N MET A 1 -4.64 17.38 6.66
CA MET A 1 -4.22 16.61 7.85
C MET A 1 -3.12 15.62 7.50
N ALA A 2 -3.26 14.82 6.43
CA ALA A 2 -2.22 13.88 5.97
C ALA A 2 -0.88 14.54 5.56
N GLU A 3 -0.89 15.71 4.92
CA GLU A 3 0.37 16.38 4.52
C GLU A 3 1.26 16.77 5.70
N LYS A 4 0.67 17.31 6.77
CA LYS A 4 1.40 17.65 8.01
C LYS A 4 2.06 16.43 8.65
N VAL A 5 1.47 15.24 8.48
CA VAL A 5 2.04 13.99 9.01
C VAL A 5 3.34 13.64 8.27
N PHE A 6 3.45 13.96 6.98
CA PHE A 6 4.70 13.74 6.24
C PHE A 6 5.81 14.68 6.69
N ASP A 7 5.49 15.96 6.90
CA ASP A 7 6.47 16.93 7.38
C ASP A 7 7.03 16.51 8.76
N LEU A 8 6.14 16.08 9.67
CA LEU A 8 6.53 15.55 10.98
C LEU A 8 7.40 14.28 10.90
N LEU A 9 7.18 13.41 9.91
CA LEU A 9 8.01 12.21 9.75
C LEU A 9 9.40 12.52 9.25
N ASP A 10 9.53 13.47 8.34
CA ASP A 10 10.83 13.93 7.86
C ASP A 10 11.64 14.59 8.98
N GLU A 11 10.96 15.27 9.93
CA GLU A 11 11.59 15.91 11.10
C GLU A 11 12.01 14.93 12.20
N MET A 12 11.30 13.82 12.38
CA MET A 12 11.46 12.99 13.59
C MET A 12 12.63 12.00 13.56
N GLU A 13 13.32 11.76 12.43
CA GLU A 13 14.34 10.69 12.24
C GLU A 13 13.93 9.28 12.74
N ILE A 14 12.66 9.07 13.12
CA ILE A 14 12.15 7.82 13.68
C ILE A 14 11.72 6.91 12.54
N LYS A 15 12.22 5.67 12.56
CA LYS A 15 11.70 4.62 11.67
C LYS A 15 10.23 4.32 12.04
N PRO A 16 9.28 4.47 11.11
CA PRO A 16 7.87 4.23 11.42
C PRO A 16 7.62 2.76 11.74
N GLY A 17 6.84 2.50 12.80
CA GLY A 17 6.35 1.17 13.14
C GLY A 17 5.30 0.66 12.15
N SER A 18 4.89 -0.61 12.26
CA SER A 18 3.92 -1.23 11.33
C SER A 18 2.61 -0.46 11.23
N PHE A 19 2.03 -0.06 12.38
CA PHE A 19 0.79 0.70 12.40
C PHE A 19 0.93 2.08 11.73
N THR A 20 2.04 2.76 11.98
CA THR A 20 2.38 4.04 11.35
C THR A 20 2.51 3.88 9.85
N LEU A 21 3.25 2.88 9.37
CA LEU A 21 3.37 2.56 7.94
C LEU A 21 2.01 2.32 7.29
N ALA A 22 1.13 1.56 7.95
CA ALA A 22 -0.19 1.28 7.40
C ALA A 22 -1.06 2.54 7.29
N ILE A 23 -0.98 3.45 8.26
CA ILE A 23 -1.64 4.76 8.18
C ILE A 23 -1.06 5.59 7.05
N LEU A 24 0.26 5.62 6.90
CA LEU A 24 0.92 6.42 5.88
C LEU A 24 0.60 5.94 4.48
N PHE A 25 0.60 4.64 4.22
CA PHE A 25 0.21 4.10 2.94
C PHE A 25 -1.24 4.47 2.60
N LYS A 26 -2.17 4.36 3.57
CA LYS A 26 -3.56 4.82 3.36
C LYS A 26 -3.63 6.32 3.09
N ALA A 27 -2.91 7.14 3.84
CA ALA A 27 -2.87 8.58 3.63
C ALA A 27 -2.34 8.94 2.23
N CYS A 28 -1.28 8.26 1.78
CA CYS A 28 -0.74 8.41 0.43
C CYS A 28 -1.78 8.02 -0.63
N ALA A 29 -2.49 6.91 -0.41
CA ALA A 29 -3.53 6.41 -1.30
C ALA A 29 -4.71 7.39 -1.47
N GLU A 30 -5.12 8.05 -0.39
CA GLU A 30 -6.23 9.02 -0.42
C GLU A 30 -5.82 10.37 -1.00
N LEU A 31 -4.57 10.80 -0.80
CA LEU A 31 -4.08 12.05 -1.39
C LEU A 31 -3.82 11.92 -2.89
N ALA A 32 -3.26 10.79 -3.33
CA ALA A 32 -3.03 10.44 -4.73
C ALA A 32 -2.37 11.53 -5.61
N ASN A 33 -1.64 12.46 -5.00
CA ASN A 33 -0.89 13.51 -5.70
C ASN A 33 0.59 13.13 -5.86
N ASP A 34 1.33 13.87 -6.69
CA ASP A 34 2.74 13.55 -7.01
C ASP A 34 3.63 13.42 -5.77
N ARG A 35 3.38 14.24 -4.73
CA ARG A 35 4.13 14.17 -3.47
C ARG A 35 3.84 12.86 -2.74
N ALA A 36 2.57 12.50 -2.60
CA ALA A 36 2.14 11.25 -1.98
C ALA A 36 2.67 10.02 -2.72
N ILE A 37 2.73 10.05 -4.05
CA ILE A 37 3.32 8.97 -4.86
C ILE A 37 4.80 8.79 -4.52
N LYS A 38 5.57 9.88 -4.48
CA LYS A 38 7.01 9.84 -4.14
C LYS A 38 7.24 9.31 -2.72
N ILE A 39 6.50 9.82 -1.74
CA ILE A 39 6.61 9.40 -0.34
C ILE A 39 6.21 7.93 -0.18
N GLY A 40 5.07 7.54 -0.74
CA GLY A 40 4.57 6.17 -0.65
C GLY A 40 5.55 5.15 -1.22
N ARG A 41 6.19 5.46 -2.36
CA ARG A 41 7.24 4.60 -2.95
C ARG A 41 8.49 4.54 -2.06
N LYS A 42 8.97 5.68 -1.55
CA LYS A 42 10.10 5.73 -0.61
C LYS A 42 9.83 4.87 0.63
N LEU A 43 8.65 5.00 1.23
CA LEU A 43 8.25 4.20 2.40
C LEU A 43 8.23 2.69 2.10
N LEU A 44 7.86 2.30 0.87
CA LEU A 44 7.86 0.89 0.46
C LEU A 44 9.28 0.35 0.25
N ASP A 45 10.15 1.14 -0.36
CA ASP A 45 11.55 0.79 -0.63
C ASP A 45 12.36 0.69 0.67
N GLU A 46 12.13 1.63 1.60
CA GLU A 46 12.78 1.68 2.91
C GLU A 46 12.08 0.82 3.98
N MET A 47 11.02 0.10 3.60
CA MET A 47 10.22 -0.69 4.54
C MET A 47 11.08 -1.77 5.22
N PRO A 48 11.16 -1.78 6.57
CA PRO A 48 11.87 -2.79 7.33
C PRO A 48 11.43 -4.23 7.00
N GLU A 49 12.39 -5.15 6.96
CA GLU A 49 12.17 -6.56 6.57
C GLU A 49 11.13 -7.27 7.46
N ASN A 50 11.09 -6.93 8.74
CA ASN A 50 10.12 -7.48 9.70
C ASN A 50 8.67 -7.10 9.35
N TYR A 51 8.42 -6.04 8.59
CA TYR A 51 7.08 -5.65 8.13
C TYR A 51 6.71 -6.22 6.77
N ARG A 52 7.66 -6.86 6.06
CA ARG A 52 7.40 -7.53 4.77
C ARG A 52 6.57 -8.81 4.88
N ASN A 53 6.19 -9.21 6.08
CA ASN A 53 5.24 -10.29 6.34
C ASN A 53 4.00 -9.81 7.12
N ASP A 54 3.92 -8.52 7.45
CA ASP A 54 2.77 -7.95 8.17
C ASP A 54 1.62 -7.72 7.17
N VAL A 55 0.57 -8.54 7.28
CA VAL A 55 -0.58 -8.51 6.37
C VAL A 55 -1.27 -7.15 6.39
N VAL A 56 -1.29 -6.44 7.52
CA VAL A 56 -1.94 -5.13 7.61
C VAL A 56 -1.15 -4.09 6.82
N VAL A 57 0.18 -4.08 7.00
CA VAL A 57 1.10 -3.19 6.27
C VAL A 57 1.02 -3.49 4.78
N LEU A 58 1.17 -4.75 4.38
CA LEU A 58 1.15 -5.14 2.97
C LEU A 58 -0.20 -4.86 2.31
N ASN A 59 -1.32 -5.07 3.01
CA ASN A 59 -2.64 -4.73 2.47
C ASN A 59 -2.78 -3.21 2.21
N SER A 60 -2.30 -2.37 3.14
CA SER A 60 -2.32 -0.91 2.96
C SER A 60 -1.38 -0.43 1.85
N ALA A 61 -0.19 -1.03 1.71
CA ALA A 61 0.72 -0.76 0.62
C ALA A 61 0.13 -1.18 -0.74
N MET A 62 -0.52 -2.35 -0.79
CA MET A 62 -1.21 -2.83 -1.99
C MET A 62 -2.36 -1.88 -2.38
N TYR A 63 -3.17 -1.44 -1.42
CA TYR A 63 -4.23 -0.44 -1.65
C TYR A 63 -3.67 0.87 -2.23
N MET A 64 -2.57 1.37 -1.65
CA MET A 64 -1.89 2.55 -2.15
C MET A 64 -1.41 2.39 -3.60
N LEU A 65 -0.74 1.28 -3.93
CA LEU A 65 -0.28 1.02 -5.29
C LEU A 65 -1.44 0.94 -6.28
N MET A 66 -2.57 0.33 -5.89
CA MET A 66 -3.77 0.32 -6.71
C MET A 66 -4.35 1.71 -6.93
N LYS A 67 -4.35 2.58 -5.92
CA LYS A 67 -4.75 3.99 -6.07
C LYS A 67 -3.81 4.78 -6.98
N PHE A 68 -2.53 4.41 -7.02
CA PHE A 68 -1.56 5.00 -7.93
C PHE A 68 -1.59 4.41 -9.36
N GLY A 69 -2.45 3.43 -9.62
CA GLY A 69 -2.49 2.71 -10.90
C GLY A 69 -1.34 1.73 -11.13
N ASP A 70 -0.51 1.46 -10.12
CA ASP A 70 0.60 0.51 -10.20
C ASP A 70 0.13 -0.92 -9.87
N ILE A 71 -0.73 -1.44 -10.73
CA ILE A 71 -1.39 -2.73 -10.57
C ILE A 71 -0.36 -3.87 -10.48
N GLN A 72 0.71 -3.79 -11.28
CA GLN A 72 1.74 -4.83 -11.31
C GLN A 72 2.49 -4.93 -9.98
N SER A 73 2.85 -3.81 -9.36
CA SER A 73 3.50 -3.84 -8.04
C SER A 73 2.54 -4.32 -6.94
N ALA A 74 1.27 -3.92 -7.02
CA ALA A 74 0.24 -4.41 -6.10
C ALA A 74 0.06 -5.94 -6.20
N GLU A 75 0.04 -6.50 -7.41
CA GLU A 75 -0.01 -7.95 -7.64
C GLU A 75 1.22 -8.68 -7.08
N ARG A 76 2.42 -8.06 -7.17
CA ARG A 76 3.64 -8.63 -6.57
C ARG A 76 3.53 -8.71 -5.05
N ILE A 77 3.05 -7.66 -4.39
CA ILE A 77 2.79 -7.66 -2.95
C ILE A 77 1.77 -8.74 -2.59
N PHE A 78 0.67 -8.83 -3.32
CA PHE A 78 -0.32 -9.87 -3.07
C PHE A 78 0.30 -11.28 -3.16
N ARG A 79 1.13 -11.55 -4.16
CA ARG A 79 1.80 -12.85 -4.32
C ARG A 79 2.77 -13.16 -3.20
N SER A 80 3.45 -12.17 -2.61
CA SER A 80 4.41 -12.40 -1.52
C SER A 80 3.74 -12.81 -0.19
N ILE A 81 2.44 -12.54 -0.02
CA ILE A 81 1.72 -12.82 1.21
C ILE A 81 1.42 -14.31 1.34
N LYS A 82 2.04 -14.98 2.32
CA LYS A 82 1.90 -16.43 2.52
C LYS A 82 0.50 -16.84 2.97
N ALA A 83 -0.08 -16.12 3.93
CA ALA A 83 -1.40 -16.39 4.48
C ALA A 83 -2.39 -15.29 4.05
N LYS A 84 -3.15 -15.54 2.99
CA LYS A 84 -4.12 -14.59 2.45
C LYS A 84 -5.49 -14.80 3.10
N GLY A 85 -5.98 -13.79 3.81
CA GLY A 85 -7.36 -13.75 4.32
C GLY A 85 -8.33 -13.14 3.30
N ALA A 86 -9.64 -13.30 3.51
CA ALA A 86 -10.66 -12.74 2.62
C ALA A 86 -10.54 -11.21 2.40
N ASN A 87 -10.03 -10.50 3.42
CA ASN A 87 -9.78 -9.06 3.37
C ASN A 87 -8.83 -8.65 2.24
N ILE A 88 -7.76 -9.40 1.99
CA ILE A 88 -6.75 -9.02 0.99
C ILE A 88 -7.18 -9.34 -0.44
N TYR A 89 -7.95 -10.41 -0.61
CA TYR A 89 -8.63 -10.70 -1.88
C TYR A 89 -9.61 -9.56 -2.23
N GLY A 90 -10.44 -9.14 -1.28
CA GLY A 90 -11.39 -8.04 -1.48
C GLY A 90 -10.71 -6.72 -1.84
N ALA A 91 -9.59 -6.39 -1.18
CA ALA A 91 -8.80 -5.21 -1.52
C ALA A 91 -8.22 -5.29 -2.95
N LEU A 92 -7.69 -6.45 -3.36
CA LEU A 92 -7.14 -6.66 -4.70
C LEU A 92 -8.22 -6.53 -5.78
N MET A 93 -9.39 -7.14 -5.59
CA MET A 93 -10.52 -7.03 -6.54
C MET A 93 -11.05 -5.61 -6.67
N ASN A 94 -11.19 -4.91 -5.54
CA ASN A 94 -11.58 -3.50 -5.57
C ASN A 94 -10.53 -2.66 -6.33
N GLY A 95 -9.24 -2.92 -6.08
CA GLY A 95 -8.15 -2.30 -6.82
C GLY A 95 -8.23 -2.50 -8.33
N TYR A 96 -8.54 -3.72 -8.80
CA TYR A 96 -8.74 -3.97 -10.22
C TYR A 96 -9.94 -3.22 -10.80
N ASN A 97 -11.06 -3.19 -10.07
CA ASN A 97 -12.26 -2.47 -10.52
C ASN A 97 -11.99 -0.97 -10.67
N LEU A 98 -11.28 -0.38 -9.71
CA LEU A 98 -10.87 1.03 -9.75
C LEU A 98 -9.98 1.37 -10.96
N ASN A 99 -9.24 0.38 -11.46
CA ASN A 99 -8.31 0.56 -12.58
C ASN A 99 -8.87 0.05 -13.92
N GLY A 100 -10.16 -0.32 -14.00
CA GLY A 100 -10.77 -0.83 -15.24
C GLY A 100 -10.32 -2.25 -15.63
N GLU A 101 -9.68 -2.98 -14.71
CA GLU A 101 -9.08 -4.30 -14.92
C GLU A 101 -9.90 -5.41 -14.24
N SER A 102 -11.21 -5.23 -14.07
CA SER A 102 -12.09 -6.15 -13.32
C SER A 102 -12.04 -7.60 -13.82
N TRP A 103 -11.72 -7.82 -15.09
CA TRP A 103 -11.54 -9.16 -15.66
C TRP A 103 -10.39 -9.95 -14.99
N LYS A 104 -9.40 -9.26 -14.41
CA LYS A 104 -8.33 -9.91 -13.65
C LYS A 104 -8.83 -10.55 -12.36
N CYS A 105 -9.99 -10.14 -11.82
CA CYS A 105 -10.59 -10.79 -10.65
C CYS A 105 -10.80 -12.30 -10.88
N PHE A 106 -11.17 -12.70 -12.10
CA PHE A 106 -11.38 -14.10 -12.49
C PHE A 106 -10.09 -14.93 -12.56
N LYS A 107 -8.91 -14.30 -12.49
CA LYS A 107 -7.61 -15.01 -12.49
C LYS A 107 -7.10 -15.31 -11.08
N ILE A 108 -7.73 -14.76 -10.05
CA ILE A 108 -7.30 -14.92 -8.65
C ILE A 108 -8.12 -15.98 -7.91
N PHE A 109 -9.28 -16.35 -8.46
CA PHE A 109 -10.12 -17.47 -8.03
C PHE A 109 -9.91 -18.66 -8.94
#